data_AF-A0A5J6Z9H1-F1
#
_entry.id   AF-A0A5J6Z9H1-F1
#
_cell.length_a   1.000
_cell.length_b   1.000
_cell.length_c   1.000
_cell.angle_alpha   90.00
_cell.angle_beta   90.00
_cell.angle_gamma   90.00
#
_symmetry.space_group_name_H-M   'P 1'
#
loop_
_entity.id
_entity.type
_entity.pdbx_description
1 polymer ?
#
loop_
_entity_poly.entity_id
_entity_poly.type
_entity_poly.pdbx_seq_one_letter_code
_entity_poly.pdbx_strand_id
1 'polypeptide(L)'
;MTHVNSSIASARDTFLDNLHAMATGSYLHEEDKEFWEAPYPESVVNEARVILDSFIDASKAAPRGDSESYHAALTTAVEDLVALSDRHEGAVLEAEELEDFTALVRALNEQLGVAEEETLAHLESLLEGEE
;
A
#
# COMPACT_ATOMS: atom_id res chain seq x y z
N MET A 1 -3.05 25.29 10.35
CA MET A 1 -3.03 23.94 10.96
C MET A 1 -3.40 22.98 9.84
N THR A 2 -2.44 22.70 8.96
CA THR A 2 -2.68 22.06 7.65
C THR A 2 -1.43 21.26 7.26
N HIS A 3 -1.05 20.26 8.04
CA HIS A 3 0.08 19.37 7.72
C HIS A 3 -0.33 17.88 7.61
N VAL A 4 -1.57 17.52 7.98
CA VAL A 4 -2.01 16.10 8.00
C VAL A 4 -2.27 15.54 6.60
N ASN A 5 -2.77 16.34 5.65
CA ASN A 5 -2.99 15.87 4.27
C ASN A 5 -1.69 15.61 3.49
N SER A 6 -0.56 16.14 3.94
CA SER A 6 0.74 15.93 3.28
C SER A 6 1.30 14.54 3.54
N SER A 7 0.92 13.87 4.64
CA SER A 7 1.51 12.59 5.04
C SER A 7 0.88 11.40 4.31
N ILE A 8 -0.46 11.36 4.17
CA ILE A 8 -1.15 10.27 3.44
C ILE A 8 -0.77 10.26 1.95
N ALA A 9 -0.83 11.43 1.31
CA ALA A 9 -0.47 11.54 -0.11
C ALA A 9 0.99 11.15 -0.33
N SER A 10 1.91 11.63 0.52
CA SER A 10 3.32 11.28 0.44
C SER A 10 3.55 9.78 0.64
N ALA A 11 2.91 9.14 1.62
CA ALA A 11 3.08 7.71 1.87
C ALA A 11 2.55 6.85 0.70
N ARG A 12 1.38 7.22 0.16
CA ARG A 12 0.83 6.57 -1.04
C ARG A 12 1.76 6.74 -2.25
N ASP A 13 2.24 7.96 -2.47
CA ASP A 13 3.10 8.25 -3.63
C ASP A 13 4.45 7.54 -3.50
N THR A 14 5.04 7.43 -2.29
CA THR A 14 6.25 6.61 -2.04
C THR A 14 6.05 5.16 -2.47
N PHE A 15 4.97 4.51 -2.01
CA PHE A 15 4.67 3.13 -2.38
C PHE A 15 4.56 2.97 -3.91
N LEU A 16 3.83 3.86 -4.57
CA LEU A 16 3.62 3.80 -6.01
C LEU A 16 4.88 4.13 -6.82
N ASP A 17 5.72 5.04 -6.33
CA ASP A 17 6.98 5.40 -6.96
C ASP A 17 7.98 4.23 -6.90
N ASN A 18 8.02 3.48 -5.78
CA ASN A 18 8.83 2.28 -5.66
C ASN A 18 8.37 1.18 -6.62
N LEU A 19 7.06 0.87 -6.67
CA LEU A 19 6.52 -0.06 -7.66
C LEU A 19 6.80 0.38 -9.10
N HIS A 20 6.70 1.68 -9.39
CA HIS A 20 7.01 2.20 -10.71
C HIS A 20 8.50 2.06 -11.05
N ALA A 21 9.39 2.29 -10.08
CA ALA A 21 10.82 2.08 -10.27
C ALA A 21 11.13 0.61 -10.59
N MET A 22 10.46 -0.33 -9.91
CA MET A 22 10.57 -1.76 -10.16
C MET A 22 9.99 -2.16 -11.52
N ALA A 23 8.83 -1.62 -11.92
CA ALA A 23 8.20 -1.91 -13.21
C ALA A 23 9.00 -1.37 -14.42
N THR A 24 9.74 -0.27 -14.24
CA THR A 24 10.46 0.42 -15.33
C THR A 24 11.99 0.25 -15.28
N GLY A 25 12.50 -0.34 -14.19
CA GLY A 25 13.91 -0.42 -13.89
C GLY A 25 14.56 0.95 -13.81
N SER A 26 13.86 2.01 -13.37
CA SER A 26 14.39 3.39 -13.42
C SER A 26 15.66 3.60 -12.59
N TYR A 27 15.94 2.67 -11.67
CA TYR A 27 17.16 2.61 -10.86
C TYR A 27 18.36 1.96 -11.57
N LEU A 28 18.14 1.31 -12.73
CA LEU A 28 19.17 0.64 -13.51
C LEU A 28 19.84 1.58 -14.52
N HIS A 29 21.12 1.34 -14.82
CA HIS A 29 21.79 1.96 -15.95
C HIS A 29 21.26 1.38 -17.26
N GLU A 30 21.41 2.14 -18.36
CA GLU A 30 20.91 1.72 -19.68
C GLU A 30 21.52 0.38 -20.15
N GLU A 31 22.79 0.12 -19.81
CA GLU A 31 23.46 -1.15 -20.12
C GLU A 31 22.90 -2.35 -19.36
N ASP A 32 22.45 -2.16 -18.12
CA ASP A 32 21.84 -3.20 -17.30
C ASP A 32 20.42 -3.53 -17.76
N LYS A 33 19.73 -2.57 -18.40
CA LYS A 33 18.36 -2.74 -18.91
C LYS A 33 18.25 -3.67 -20.12
N GLU A 34 19.33 -3.88 -20.89
CA GLU A 34 19.30 -4.70 -22.12
C GLU A 34 18.93 -6.16 -21.85
N PHE A 35 19.31 -6.69 -20.69
CA PHE A 35 19.08 -8.09 -20.30
C PHE A 35 18.16 -8.23 -19.09
N TRP A 36 17.52 -7.14 -18.68
CA TRP A 36 16.63 -7.12 -17.54
C TRP A 36 15.17 -7.28 -17.97
N GLU A 37 14.43 -8.10 -17.22
CA GLU A 37 12.99 -8.26 -17.37
C GLU A 37 12.32 -7.72 -16.11
N ALA A 38 11.30 -6.88 -16.29
CA ALA A 38 10.55 -6.33 -15.18
C ALA A 38 9.79 -7.44 -14.43
N PRO A 39 9.71 -7.36 -13.09
CA PRO A 39 8.93 -8.33 -12.31
C PRO A 39 7.44 -8.28 -12.66
N TYR A 40 6.96 -7.12 -13.11
CA TYR A 40 5.59 -6.89 -13.55
C TYR A 40 5.51 -5.70 -14.51
N PRO A 41 4.47 -5.61 -15.35
CA PRO A 41 4.26 -4.47 -16.23
C PRO A 41 3.80 -3.22 -15.46
N GLU A 42 3.99 -2.03 -16.04
CA GLU A 42 3.53 -0.75 -15.46
C GLU A 42 2.01 -0.70 -15.19
N SER A 43 1.20 -1.55 -15.83
CA SER A 43 -0.24 -1.65 -15.52
C SER A 43 -0.50 -2.09 -14.07
N VAL A 44 0.40 -2.88 -13.47
CA VAL A 44 0.30 -3.32 -12.07
C VAL A 44 0.39 -2.13 -11.11
N VAL A 45 1.21 -1.13 -11.44
CA VAL A 45 1.30 0.12 -10.66
C VAL A 45 -0.04 0.88 -10.69
N ASN A 46 -0.75 0.84 -11.82
CA ASN A 46 -2.08 1.44 -11.93
C ASN A 46 -3.14 0.66 -11.14
N GLU A 47 -3.06 -0.67 -11.13
CA GLU A 47 -3.93 -1.51 -10.28
C GLU A 47 -3.70 -1.23 -8.79
N ALA A 48 -2.44 -1.20 -8.35
CA ALA A 48 -2.06 -0.83 -6.99
C ALA A 48 -2.58 0.57 -6.61
N ARG A 49 -2.46 1.55 -7.51
CA ARG A 49 -3.01 2.90 -7.29
C ARG A 49 -4.50 2.88 -7.03
N VAL A 50 -5.27 2.11 -7.80
CA VAL A 50 -6.72 2.00 -7.62
C VAL A 50 -7.06 1.39 -6.26
N ILE A 51 -6.32 0.37 -5.83
CA ILE A 51 -6.51 -0.26 -4.51
C ILE A 51 -6.23 0.75 -3.39
N LEU A 52 -5.09 1.44 -3.44
CA LEU A 52 -4.72 2.43 -2.42
C LEU A 52 -5.68 3.62 -2.38
N ASP A 53 -6.08 4.16 -3.53
CA ASP A 53 -7.02 5.28 -3.59
C ASP A 53 -8.40 4.85 -3.05
N SER A 54 -8.86 3.64 -3.36
CA SER A 54 -10.11 3.08 -2.82
C SER A 54 -10.05 2.88 -1.31
N PHE A 55 -8.93 2.37 -0.80
CA PHE A 55 -8.68 2.22 0.64
C PHE A 55 -8.71 3.57 1.36
N ILE A 56 -8.00 4.56 0.83
CA ILE A 56 -7.95 5.92 1.39
C ILE A 56 -9.34 6.56 1.40
N ASP A 57 -10.10 6.43 0.32
CA ASP A 57 -11.44 6.99 0.20
C ASP A 57 -12.43 6.32 1.16
N ALA A 58 -12.41 4.98 1.25
CA ALA A 58 -13.23 4.23 2.21
C ALA A 58 -12.89 4.60 3.66
N SER A 59 -11.59 4.71 3.97
CA SER A 59 -11.10 5.11 5.29
C SER A 59 -11.56 6.52 5.69
N LYS A 60 -11.54 7.47 4.75
CA LYS A 60 -12.00 8.85 4.97
C LYS A 60 -13.52 8.98 5.04
N ALA A 61 -14.25 8.07 4.44
CA ALA A 61 -15.71 8.02 4.50
C ALA A 61 -16.20 7.45 5.85
N ALA A 62 -15.38 6.69 6.56
CA ALA A 62 -15.71 6.15 7.87
C ALA A 62 -15.93 7.26 8.91
N PRO A 63 -16.92 7.13 9.81
CA PRO A 63 -17.08 8.04 10.94
C PRO A 63 -15.81 8.07 11.79
N ARG A 64 -15.44 9.25 12.29
CA ARG A 64 -14.25 9.40 13.13
C ARG A 64 -14.33 8.51 14.37
N GLY A 65 -13.32 7.67 14.59
CA GLY A 65 -13.28 6.72 15.70
C GLY A 65 -14.06 5.43 15.48
N ASP A 66 -14.61 5.20 14.28
CA ASP A 66 -15.19 3.93 13.88
C ASP A 66 -14.09 2.99 13.36
N SER A 67 -13.47 2.24 14.27
CA SER A 67 -12.45 1.25 13.94
C SER A 67 -13.00 0.10 13.09
N GLU A 68 -14.29 -0.25 13.20
CA GLU A 68 -14.86 -1.39 12.47
C GLU A 68 -14.92 -1.12 10.96
N SER A 69 -15.48 0.03 10.57
CA SER A 69 -15.52 0.44 9.16
C SER A 69 -14.11 0.61 8.57
N TYR A 70 -13.17 1.11 9.37
CA TYR A 70 -11.78 1.28 8.95
C TYR A 70 -11.04 -0.06 8.80
N HIS A 71 -11.20 -1.00 9.73
CA HIS A 71 -10.61 -2.33 9.65
C HIS A 71 -11.18 -3.13 8.47
N ALA A 72 -12.47 -2.99 8.17
CA ALA A 72 -13.05 -3.59 6.98
C ALA A 72 -12.41 -3.06 5.69
N ALA A 73 -12.20 -1.74 5.59
CA ALA A 73 -11.49 -1.13 4.45
C ALA A 73 -10.03 -1.60 4.35
N LEU A 74 -9.35 -1.74 5.49
CA LEU A 74 -7.98 -2.26 5.56
C LEU A 74 -7.90 -3.73 5.12
N THR A 75 -8.83 -4.57 5.57
CA THR A 75 -8.93 -5.97 5.14
C THR A 75 -9.06 -6.09 3.63
N THR A 76 -10.02 -5.38 3.02
CA THR A 76 -10.18 -5.41 1.56
C THR A 76 -8.93 -4.93 0.82
N ALA A 77 -8.27 -3.88 1.31
CA ALA A 77 -7.04 -3.37 0.70
C ALA A 77 -5.90 -4.38 0.75
N VAL A 78 -5.73 -5.08 1.88
CA VAL A 78 -4.71 -6.12 2.05
C VAL A 78 -5.01 -7.32 1.16
N GLU A 79 -6.25 -7.80 1.15
CA GLU A 79 -6.67 -8.90 0.27
C GLU A 79 -6.40 -8.58 -1.21
N ASP A 80 -6.75 -7.37 -1.65
CA ASP A 80 -6.54 -6.93 -3.04
C ASP A 80 -5.04 -6.79 -3.37
N LEU A 81 -4.21 -6.27 -2.45
CA LEU A 81 -2.76 -6.15 -2.63
C LEU A 81 -2.06 -7.51 -2.65
N VAL A 82 -2.41 -8.42 -1.74
CA VAL A 82 -1.89 -9.80 -1.72
C VAL A 82 -2.27 -10.51 -3.01
N ALA A 83 -3.54 -10.45 -3.41
CA ALA A 83 -3.99 -11.07 -4.66
C ALA A 83 -3.34 -10.44 -5.91
N LEU A 84 -3.00 -9.15 -5.89
CA LEU A 84 -2.20 -8.52 -6.94
C LEU A 84 -0.77 -9.05 -6.94
N SER A 85 -0.15 -9.14 -5.76
CA SER A 85 1.21 -9.64 -5.59
C SER A 85 1.39 -11.10 -6.02
N ASP A 86 0.44 -11.97 -5.66
CA ASP A 86 0.48 -13.39 -6.02
C ASP A 86 0.43 -13.63 -7.54
N ARG A 87 -0.25 -12.76 -8.30
CA ARG A 87 -0.23 -12.81 -9.77
C ARG A 87 1.15 -12.54 -10.37
N HIS A 88 2.04 -11.97 -9.56
CA HIS A 88 3.39 -11.52 -9.92
C HIS A 88 4.45 -12.09 -8.97
N GLU A 89 4.24 -13.33 -8.50
CA GLU A 89 5.21 -14.11 -7.72
C GLU A 89 5.66 -13.41 -6.42
N GLY A 90 4.78 -12.60 -5.82
CA GLY A 90 5.04 -11.88 -4.57
C GLY A 90 5.76 -10.54 -4.75
N ALA A 91 6.13 -10.17 -5.97
CA ALA A 91 7.01 -9.01 -6.21
C ALA A 91 6.34 -7.64 -5.97
N VAL A 92 5.02 -7.57 -5.79
CA VAL A 92 4.30 -6.30 -5.57
C VAL A 92 4.21 -5.94 -4.08
N LEU A 93 4.35 -6.93 -3.20
CA LEU A 93 4.19 -6.77 -1.76
C LEU A 93 5.32 -7.50 -1.03
N GLU A 94 6.55 -7.07 -1.29
CA GLU A 94 7.71 -7.54 -0.51
C GLU A 94 7.81 -6.75 0.81
N ALA A 95 8.88 -6.99 1.58
CA ALA A 95 9.07 -6.35 2.87
C ALA A 95 9.10 -4.81 2.78
N GLU A 96 9.73 -4.26 1.73
CA GLU A 96 9.85 -2.80 1.54
C GLU A 96 8.49 -2.17 1.21
N GLU A 97 7.73 -2.75 0.28
CA GLU A 97 6.38 -2.28 -0.04
C GLU A 97 5.43 -2.42 1.15
N LEU A 98 5.58 -3.47 1.97
CA LEU A 98 4.79 -3.62 3.19
C LEU A 98 5.12 -2.52 4.23
N GLU A 99 6.39 -2.12 4.36
CA GLU A 99 6.78 -1.00 5.22
C GLU A 99 6.15 0.32 4.74
N ASP A 100 6.14 0.57 3.44
CA ASP A 100 5.49 1.74 2.83
C ASP A 100 3.97 1.73 3.01
N PHE A 101 3.32 0.57 2.83
CA PHE A 101 1.90 0.42 3.10
C PHE A 101 1.58 0.63 4.57
N THR A 102 2.43 0.13 5.47
CA THR A 102 2.32 0.38 6.92
C THR A 102 2.46 1.87 7.24
N ALA A 103 3.33 2.60 6.54
CA ALA A 103 3.44 4.05 6.69
C ALA A 103 2.15 4.78 6.28
N LEU A 104 1.50 4.33 5.19
CA LEU A 104 0.19 4.84 4.78
C LEU A 104 -0.88 4.57 5.84
N VAL A 105 -0.92 3.36 6.41
CA VAL A 105 -1.84 2.98 7.50
C VAL A 105 -1.63 3.87 8.72
N ARG A 106 -0.39 4.13 9.14
CA ARG A 106 -0.08 5.05 10.24
C ARG A 106 -0.55 6.48 9.97
N ALA A 107 -0.37 6.98 8.74
CA ALA A 107 -0.84 8.31 8.36
C ALA A 107 -2.38 8.41 8.41
N LEU A 108 -3.09 7.34 8.04
CA LEU A 108 -4.55 7.26 8.17
C LEU A 108 -4.99 7.19 9.64
N ASN A 109 -4.32 6.39 10.47
CA ASN A 109 -4.58 6.32 11.91
C ASN A 109 -4.53 7.71 12.56
N GLU A 110 -3.48 8.50 12.28
CA GLU A 110 -3.33 9.86 12.81
C GLU A 110 -4.50 10.76 12.38
N GLN A 111 -4.91 10.67 11.11
CA GLN A 111 -6.00 11.49 10.56
C GLN A 111 -7.37 11.12 11.15
N LEU A 112 -7.65 9.82 11.27
CA LEU A 112 -8.93 9.29 11.76
C LEU A 112 -9.00 9.32 13.29
N GLY A 113 -7.86 9.44 13.98
CA GLY A 113 -7.77 9.39 15.44
C GLY A 113 -8.07 7.99 15.98
N VAL A 114 -7.71 6.95 15.23
CA VAL A 114 -7.80 5.53 15.62
C VAL A 114 -6.49 5.12 16.30
N ALA A 115 -6.56 4.16 17.22
CA ALA A 115 -5.38 3.68 17.94
C ALA A 115 -4.48 2.86 17.01
N GLU A 116 -3.23 3.29 16.85
CA GLU A 116 -2.26 2.63 15.96
C GLU A 116 -2.02 1.16 16.33
N GLU A 117 -1.90 0.86 17.63
CA GLU A 117 -1.64 -0.51 18.12
C GLU A 117 -2.72 -1.51 17.67
N GLU A 118 -3.99 -1.11 17.72
CA GLU A 118 -5.11 -1.96 17.31
C GLU A 118 -5.10 -2.22 15.80
N THR A 119 -4.94 -1.16 15.00
CA THR A 119 -4.89 -1.26 13.55
C THR A 119 -3.69 -2.08 13.08
N LEU A 120 -2.51 -1.90 13.68
CA LEU A 120 -1.31 -2.63 13.27
C LEU A 120 -1.37 -4.11 13.67
N ALA A 121 -1.94 -4.44 14.83
CA ALA A 121 -2.20 -5.83 15.20
C ALA A 121 -3.20 -6.50 14.22
N HIS A 122 -4.21 -5.75 13.76
CA HIS A 122 -5.13 -6.24 12.73
C HIS A 122 -4.41 -6.45 11.39
N LEU A 123 -3.58 -5.52 10.95
CA LEU A 123 -2.76 -5.66 9.74
C LEU A 123 -1.85 -6.90 9.80
N GLU A 124 -1.13 -7.08 10.91
CA GLU A 124 -0.27 -8.25 11.12
C GLU A 124 -1.07 -9.55 11.02
N SER A 125 -2.21 -9.62 11.69
CA SER A 125 -3.09 -10.80 11.64
C SER A 125 -3.62 -11.13 10.24
N LEU A 126 -3.78 -10.13 9.37
CA LEU A 126 -4.21 -10.37 7.98
C LEU A 126 -3.07 -10.97 7.15
N LEU A 127 -1.84 -10.53 7.37
CA LEU A 127 -0.66 -10.98 6.62
C LEU A 127 -0.15 -12.35 7.09
N GLU A 128 -0.37 -12.69 8.36
CA GLU A 128 -0.07 -14.02 8.91
C GLU A 128 -1.13 -15.08 8.55
N GLY A 129 -2.32 -14.67 8.11
CA GLY A 129 -3.47 -15.56 7.89
C GLY A 129 -3.45 -16.36 6.59
N GLU A 130 -2.50 -16.11 5.69
CA GLU A 130 -2.41 -16.71 4.35
C GLU A 130 -1.42 -17.91 4.34
N GLU A 131 -1.68 -18.94 5.17
CA GLU A 131 -1.01 -20.27 5.12
C GLU A 131 -1.92 -21.40 4.62
#